data_AF-A0A2A2ENU6-F1
#
_entry.id   AF-A0A2A2ENU6-F1
#
_cell.length_a   1.000
_cell.length_b   1.000
_cell.length_c   1.000
_cell.angle_alpha   90.00
_cell.angle_beta   90.00
_cell.angle_gamma   90.00
#
_symmetry.space_group_name_H-M   'P 1'
#
loop_
_entity.id
_entity.type
_entity.pdbx_description
1 polymer ?
#
loop_
_entity_poly.entity_id
_entity_poly.type
_entity_poly.pdbx_seq_one_letter_code
_entity_poly.pdbx_strand_id
1 'polypeptide(L)'
;MAEPSKRTPPLTERVTLRLPADTANQWRQQAKTADLTISDWLRRRVDGGHAVPAVKPKRQRRLRTLTADPELLRQLAAIGSNVNQVARVLNSIGLTPSDHLWLLTELSAIQRELHRLAELPRYDPDDQGEEGETCT
;
A
#
# COMPACT_ATOMS: atom_id res chain seq x y z
N MET A 1 -40.36 -19.26 3.89
CA MET A 1 -39.82 -18.70 5.14
C MET A 1 -38.33 -19.04 5.18
N ALA A 2 -37.45 -18.12 4.75
CA ALA A 2 -36.01 -18.34 4.79
C ALA A 2 -35.46 -17.79 6.11
N GLU A 3 -34.79 -18.62 6.91
CA GLU A 3 -34.16 -18.21 8.16
C GLU A 3 -33.04 -17.19 7.89
N PRO A 4 -32.93 -16.11 8.67
CA PRO A 4 -31.84 -15.16 8.52
C PRO A 4 -30.53 -15.81 9.00
N SER A 5 -29.59 -15.98 8.07
CA SER A 5 -28.21 -16.40 8.33
C SER A 5 -27.59 -15.53 9.41
N LYS A 6 -27.34 -16.11 10.60
CA LYS A 6 -26.66 -15.44 11.72
C LYS A 6 -25.24 -15.09 11.28
N ARG A 7 -25.01 -13.84 10.88
CA ARG A 7 -23.66 -13.33 10.60
C ARG A 7 -22.88 -13.34 11.90
N THR A 8 -21.82 -14.15 11.94
CA THR A 8 -20.91 -14.18 13.08
C THR A 8 -20.28 -12.80 13.30
N PRO A 9 -20.24 -12.27 14.54
CA PRO A 9 -19.69 -10.95 14.82
C PRO A 9 -18.23 -10.83 14.39
N PRO A 10 -17.81 -9.65 13.89
CA PRO A 10 -16.44 -9.42 13.44
C PRO A 10 -15.47 -9.41 14.64
N LEU A 11 -14.25 -9.93 14.43
CA LEU A 11 -13.20 -9.93 15.43
C LEU A 11 -12.50 -8.56 15.44
N THR A 12 -12.76 -7.74 16.45
CA THR A 12 -12.28 -6.35 16.56
C THR A 12 -11.07 -6.17 17.49
N GLU A 13 -10.96 -6.98 18.54
CA GLU A 13 -9.90 -6.85 19.55
C GLU A 13 -8.62 -7.59 19.17
N ARG A 14 -7.46 -6.97 19.44
CA ARG A 14 -6.14 -7.53 19.10
C ARG A 14 -5.31 -7.82 20.35
N VAL A 15 -5.06 -9.11 20.60
CA VAL A 15 -4.16 -9.57 21.65
C VAL A 15 -2.75 -9.79 21.08
N THR A 16 -1.73 -9.20 21.70
CA THR A 16 -0.31 -9.39 21.32
C THR A 16 0.38 -10.24 22.38
N LEU A 17 0.99 -11.35 21.95
CA LEU A 17 1.70 -12.29 22.84
C LEU A 17 3.21 -12.24 22.56
N ARG A 18 4.02 -12.21 23.62
CA ARG A 18 5.48 -12.37 23.53
C ARG A 18 5.83 -13.83 23.83
N LEU A 19 6.53 -14.47 22.91
CA LEU A 19 6.85 -15.90 22.97
C LEU A 19 8.34 -16.09 22.63
N PRO A 20 9.01 -17.11 23.21
CA PRO A 20 10.31 -17.56 22.74
C PRO A 20 10.26 -17.95 21.26
N ALA A 21 11.37 -17.74 20.54
CA ALA A 21 11.43 -17.98 19.10
C ALA A 21 11.09 -19.43 18.72
N ASP A 22 11.55 -20.40 19.51
CA ASP A 22 11.34 -21.82 19.29
C ASP A 22 9.86 -22.19 19.39
N THR A 23 9.17 -21.69 20.43
CA THR A 23 7.74 -21.91 20.64
C THR A 23 6.91 -21.30 19.52
N ALA A 24 7.26 -20.08 19.08
CA ALA A 24 6.58 -19.42 17.97
C ALA A 24 6.72 -20.21 16.65
N ASN A 25 7.89 -20.80 16.40
CA ASN A 25 8.14 -21.61 15.21
C ASN A 25 7.38 -22.93 15.26
N GLN A 26 7.34 -23.61 16.41
CA GLN A 26 6.55 -24.82 16.58
C GLN A 26 5.05 -24.56 16.32
N TRP A 27 4.51 -23.44 16.82
CA TRP A 27 3.10 -23.08 16.59
C TRP A 27 2.82 -22.79 15.11
N ARG A 28 3.73 -22.10 14.42
CA ARG A 28 3.63 -21.90 12.96
C ARG A 28 3.61 -23.23 12.21
N GLN A 29 4.44 -24.18 12.62
CA GLN A 29 4.49 -25.48 11.96
C GLN A 29 3.20 -26.28 12.19
N GLN A 30 2.70 -26.31 13.43
CA GLN A 30 1.44 -26.97 13.78
C GLN A 30 0.23 -26.36 13.05
N ALA A 31 0.19 -25.03 12.93
CA ALA A 31 -0.84 -24.33 12.18
C ALA A 31 -0.80 -24.67 10.67
N LYS A 32 0.40 -24.70 10.07
CA LYS A 32 0.59 -25.10 8.67
C LYS A 32 0.14 -26.54 8.40
N THR A 33 0.50 -27.48 9.26
CA THR A 33 0.07 -28.88 9.13
C THR A 33 -1.45 -29.02 9.17
N ALA A 34 -2.13 -28.16 9.94
CA ALA A 34 -3.59 -28.13 10.02
C ALA A 34 -4.27 -27.28 8.92
N ASP A 35 -3.52 -26.73 7.95
CA ASP A 35 -3.99 -25.77 6.92
C ASP A 35 -4.76 -24.56 7.50
N LEU A 36 -4.35 -24.09 8.68
CA LEU A 36 -4.97 -22.97 9.38
C LEU A 36 -4.00 -21.79 9.49
N THR A 37 -4.56 -20.59 9.65
CA THR A 37 -3.77 -19.44 10.10
C THR A 37 -3.33 -19.67 11.54
N ILE A 38 -2.22 -19.07 11.96
CA ILE A 38 -1.76 -19.23 13.35
C ILE A 38 -2.80 -18.74 14.37
N SER A 39 -3.56 -17.70 14.02
CA SER A 39 -4.62 -17.15 14.84
C SER A 39 -5.82 -18.10 14.95
N ASP A 40 -6.24 -18.72 13.84
CA ASP A 40 -7.36 -19.67 13.87
C ASP A 40 -6.96 -20.98 14.54
N TRP A 41 -5.72 -21.43 14.34
CA TRP A 41 -5.16 -22.58 15.04
C TRP A 41 -5.10 -22.33 16.55
N LEU A 42 -4.65 -21.15 16.98
CA LEU A 42 -4.59 -20.78 18.39
C LEU A 42 -5.99 -20.69 19.01
N ARG A 43 -6.95 -20.04 18.35
CA ARG A 43 -8.36 -19.98 18.80
C ARG A 43 -8.98 -21.36 18.90
N ARG A 44 -8.78 -22.23 17.91
CA ARG A 44 -9.28 -23.62 17.96
C ARG A 44 -8.70 -24.41 19.13
N ARG A 45 -7.47 -24.10 19.55
CA ARG A 45 -6.81 -24.73 20.69
C ARG A 45 -7.24 -24.14 22.04
N VAL A 46 -7.52 -22.83 22.10
CA VAL A 46 -7.89 -22.10 23.33
C VAL A 46 -9.40 -22.19 23.60
N ASP A 47 -10.23 -21.94 22.59
CA ASP A 47 -11.71 -21.89 22.70
C ASP A 47 -12.36 -23.28 22.51
N GLY A 48 -11.57 -24.30 22.17
CA GLY A 48 -12.07 -25.61 21.79
C GLY A 48 -12.91 -25.57 20.51
N GLY A 49 -13.77 -26.58 20.31
CA GLY A 49 -14.63 -26.73 19.12
C GLY A 49 -15.62 -25.58 18.85
N HIS A 50 -15.66 -24.56 19.70
CA HIS A 50 -16.50 -23.36 19.55
C HIS A 50 -15.78 -22.21 18.83
N ALA A 51 -14.54 -22.42 18.39
CA ALA A 51 -13.78 -21.40 17.68
C ALA A 51 -14.45 -21.02 16.36
N VAL A 52 -14.81 -19.74 16.25
CA VAL A 52 -15.23 -19.13 14.98
C VAL A 52 -13.99 -19.03 14.09
N PRO A 53 -13.96 -19.70 12.92
CA PRO A 53 -12.88 -19.50 11.97
C PRO A 53 -12.94 -18.07 11.45
N ALA A 54 -11.81 -17.35 11.49
CA ALA A 54 -11.72 -16.10 10.77
C ALA A 54 -11.93 -16.40 9.27
N VAL A 55 -12.74 -15.57 8.61
CA VAL A 55 -12.87 -15.60 7.15
C VAL A 55 -11.46 -15.58 6.58
N LYS A 56 -11.08 -16.61 5.81
CA LYS A 56 -9.74 -16.73 5.22
C LYS A 56 -9.39 -15.37 4.61
N PRO A 57 -8.29 -14.71 5.02
CA PRO A 57 -7.95 -13.42 4.46
C PRO A 57 -7.88 -13.61 2.94
N LYS A 58 -8.68 -12.82 2.20
CA LYS A 58 -8.58 -12.76 0.74
C LYS A 58 -7.10 -12.54 0.47
N ARG A 59 -6.41 -13.54 -0.07
CA ARG A 59 -5.03 -13.39 -0.55
C ARG A 59 -5.08 -12.14 -1.40
N GLN A 60 -4.44 -11.06 -0.93
CA GLN A 60 -4.23 -9.89 -1.78
C GLN A 60 -3.57 -10.48 -3.02
N ARG A 61 -4.30 -10.44 -4.14
CA ARG A 61 -3.73 -10.76 -5.43
C ARG A 61 -2.55 -9.79 -5.54
N ARG A 62 -1.35 -10.28 -5.24
CA ARG A 62 -0.14 -9.62 -5.71
C ARG A 62 -0.39 -9.56 -7.19
N LEU A 63 -0.66 -8.36 -7.71
CA LEU A 63 -0.66 -8.13 -9.15
C LEU A 63 0.63 -8.80 -9.61
N ARG A 64 0.52 -9.81 -10.48
CA ARG A 64 1.68 -10.31 -11.19
C ARG A 64 2.27 -9.06 -11.81
N THR A 65 3.35 -8.55 -11.23
CA THR A 65 4.04 -7.39 -11.74
C THR A 65 4.32 -7.75 -13.18
N LEU A 66 3.66 -7.04 -14.10
CA LEU A 66 4.11 -6.94 -15.48
C LEU A 66 5.63 -6.75 -15.39
N THR A 67 6.38 -7.52 -16.18
CA THR A 67 7.84 -7.39 -16.31
C THR A 67 8.13 -5.96 -16.76
N ALA A 68 8.13 -5.05 -15.80
CA ALA A 68 8.41 -3.64 -15.95
C ALA A 68 9.81 -3.44 -15.37
N ASP A 69 10.56 -2.55 -15.99
CA ASP A 69 11.89 -2.18 -15.55
C ASP A 69 11.85 -1.83 -14.04
N PRO A 70 12.67 -2.50 -13.20
CA PRO A 70 12.71 -2.20 -11.77
C PRO A 70 13.05 -0.75 -11.47
N GLU A 71 13.82 -0.07 -12.32
CA GLU A 71 14.17 1.34 -12.12
C GLU A 71 12.96 2.25 -12.34
N LEU A 72 12.18 1.99 -13.39
CA LEU A 72 10.92 2.70 -13.63
C LEU A 72 9.93 2.51 -12.47
N LEU A 73 9.83 1.31 -11.92
CA LEU A 73 8.97 1.04 -10.76
C LEU A 73 9.44 1.79 -9.51
N ARG A 74 10.76 1.90 -9.30
CA ARG A 74 11.34 2.66 -8.19
C ARG A 74 11.04 4.15 -8.32
N GLN A 75 11.19 4.70 -9.51
CA GLN A 75 10.87 6.10 -9.79
C GLN A 75 9.38 6.38 -9.59
N LEU A 76 8.50 5.53 -10.11
CA LEU A 76 7.06 5.66 -9.92
C LEU A 76 6.67 5.56 -8.43
N ALA A 77 7.30 4.67 -7.68
CA ALA A 77 7.10 4.57 -6.23
C ALA A 77 7.57 5.83 -5.48
N ALA A 78 8.69 6.43 -5.89
CA ALA A 78 9.19 7.68 -5.32
C ALA A 78 8.21 8.84 -5.59
N ILE A 79 7.71 8.96 -6.82
CA ILE A 79 6.68 9.96 -7.18
C ILE A 79 5.42 9.76 -6.33
N GLY A 80 4.92 8.53 -6.23
CA GLY A 80 3.74 8.20 -5.43
C GLY A 80 3.93 8.52 -3.94
N SER A 81 5.13 8.28 -3.40
CA SER A 81 5.49 8.64 -2.02
C SER A 81 5.39 10.15 -1.79
N ASN A 82 5.93 10.95 -2.71
CA ASN A 82 5.89 12.42 -2.61
C ASN A 82 4.45 12.94 -2.60
N VAL A 83 3.61 12.46 -3.52
CA VAL A 83 2.18 12.83 -3.57
C VAL A 83 1.48 12.46 -2.26
N ASN A 84 1.78 11.29 -1.72
CA ASN A 84 1.19 10.83 -0.47
C ASN A 84 1.68 11.62 0.77
N GLN A 85 2.87 12.21 0.72
CA GLN A 85 3.36 13.12 1.75
C GLN A 85 2.62 14.47 1.67
N VAL A 86 2.48 15.02 0.46
CA VAL A 86 1.68 16.24 0.23
C VAL A 86 0.25 16.05 0.73
N ALA A 87 -0.41 14.96 0.34
CA ALA A 87 -1.78 14.67 0.80
C ALA A 87 -1.88 14.57 2.33
N ARG A 88 -0.91 13.93 2.99
CA ARG A 88 -0.88 13.84 4.46
C ARG A 88 -0.72 15.20 5.13
N VAL A 89 0.19 16.03 4.64
CA VAL A 89 0.40 17.39 5.14
C VAL A 89 -0.88 18.21 4.97
N LEU A 90 -1.48 18.17 3.79
CA LEU A 90 -2.74 18.87 3.51
C LEU A 90 -3.89 18.42 4.40
N ASN A 91 -4.01 17.12 4.66
CA ASN A 91 -5.05 16.59 5.55
C ASN A 91 -4.78 16.89 7.03
N SER A 92 -3.52 17.16 7.39
CA SER A 92 -3.13 17.51 8.77
C SER A 92 -3.33 18.99 9.09
N ILE A 93 -3.30 19.84 8.07
CA ILE A 93 -3.57 21.27 8.19
C ILE A 93 -5.08 21.44 8.00
N GLY A 94 -5.76 22.07 8.97
CA GLY A 94 -7.18 22.40 8.85
C GLY A 94 -7.40 23.54 7.85
N LEU A 95 -7.20 23.25 6.57
CA LEU A 95 -7.27 24.22 5.47
C LEU A 95 -8.69 24.80 5.36
N THR A 96 -8.76 26.11 5.16
CA THR A 96 -10.03 26.75 4.84
C THR A 96 -10.40 26.47 3.36
N PRO A 97 -11.68 26.60 2.97
CA PRO A 97 -12.09 26.43 1.57
C PRO A 97 -11.30 27.32 0.59
N SER A 98 -10.88 28.50 1.03
CA SER A 98 -10.05 29.43 0.26
C SER A 98 -8.62 28.90 0.05
N ASP A 99 -8.03 28.26 1.06
CA ASP A 99 -6.70 27.64 0.95
C ASP A 99 -6.71 26.45 0.00
N HIS A 100 -7.80 25.67 0.01
CA HIS A 100 -8.01 24.59 -0.95
C HIS A 100 -8.07 25.09 -2.40
N LEU A 101 -8.74 26.22 -2.64
CA LEU A 101 -8.83 26.82 -3.97
C LEU A 101 -7.46 27.29 -4.46
N TRP A 102 -6.69 27.98 -3.60
CA TRP A 102 -5.33 28.42 -3.90
C TRP A 102 -4.39 27.25 -4.22
N LEU A 103 -4.47 26.19 -3.44
CA LEU A 103 -3.68 24.98 -3.68
C LEU A 103 -4.05 24.31 -5.01
N LEU A 104 -5.35 24.17 -5.31
CA LEU A 104 -5.80 23.59 -6.57
C LEU A 104 -5.36 24.43 -7.78
N THR A 105 -5.36 25.77 -7.65
CA THR A 105 -4.87 26.64 -8.72
C THR A 105 -3.38 26.46 -8.96
N GLU A 106 -2.58 26.34 -7.90
CA GLU A 106 -1.14 26.14 -7.99
C GLU A 106 -0.79 24.76 -8.56
N LEU A 107 -1.42 23.70 -8.06
CA LEU A 107 -1.24 22.35 -8.59
C LEU A 107 -1.65 22.25 -10.07
N SER A 108 -2.73 22.93 -10.46
CA SER A 108 -3.15 23.00 -11.86
C SER A 108 -2.15 23.78 -12.72
N ALA A 109 -1.50 24.82 -12.20
CA ALA A 109 -0.44 25.55 -12.90
C ALA A 109 0.79 24.67 -13.13
N ILE A 110 1.24 23.96 -12.08
CA ILE A 110 2.34 22.99 -12.16
C ILE A 110 2.00 21.89 -13.17
N GLN A 111 0.79 21.33 -13.13
CA GLN A 111 0.37 20.30 -14.07
C GLN A 111 0.41 20.77 -15.52
N ARG A 112 -0.04 22.00 -15.80
CA ARG A 112 0.02 22.57 -17.16
C ARG A 112 1.46 22.75 -17.64
N GLU A 113 2.35 23.22 -16.78
CA GLU A 113 3.76 23.40 -17.15
C GLU A 113 4.45 22.04 -17.38
N LEU A 114 4.21 21.06 -16.51
CA LEU A 114 4.71 19.69 -16.71
C LEU A 114 4.19 19.07 -18.01
N HIS A 115 2.93 19.34 -18.39
CA HIS A 115 2.39 18.87 -19.67
C HIS A 115 3.08 19.54 -20.85
N ARG A 116 3.31 20.86 -20.79
CA ARG A 116 4.07 21.58 -21.81
C ARG A 116 5.49 21.01 -21.95
N LEU A 117 6.17 20.75 -20.84
CA LEU A 117 7.50 20.13 -20.85
C LEU A 117 7.47 18.71 -21.43
N ALA A 118 6.40 17.95 -21.19
CA ALA A 118 6.23 16.62 -21.76
C ALA A 118 5.90 16.63 -23.27
N GLU A 119 5.31 17.71 -23.77
CA GLU A 119 5.03 17.95 -25.19
C GLU A 119 6.23 18.49 -25.97
N LEU A 120 7.28 18.96 -25.28
CA LEU A 120 8.54 19.30 -25.93
C LEU A 120 9.08 18.06 -26.68
N PRO A 121 9.74 18.26 -27.84
CA PRO A 121 10.43 17.17 -28.51
C PRO A 121 11.29 16.44 -27.49
N ARG A 122 11.08 15.12 -27.35
CA ARG A 122 12.01 14.31 -26.57
C ARG A 122 13.40 14.50 -27.17
N TYR A 123 14.39 14.55 -26.29
CA TYR A 123 15.81 14.53 -26.63
C TYR A 123 16.04 13.64 -27.85
N ASP A 124 16.81 14.15 -28.81
CA ASP A 124 17.27 13.36 -29.95
C ASP A 124 17.96 12.11 -29.39
N PRO A 125 17.62 10.89 -29.81
CA PRO A 125 18.33 9.69 -29.35
C PRO A 125 19.85 9.75 -29.61
N ASP A 126 20.31 10.62 -30.51
CA ASP A 126 21.72 10.86 -30.79
C ASP A 126 22.35 11.98 -29.92
N ASP A 127 21.55 12.68 -29.11
CA ASP A 127 22.03 13.69 -28.15
C ASP A 127 22.71 12.98 -26.97
N GLN A 128 24.04 12.99 -27.00
CA GLN A 128 24.90 12.36 -26.00
C GLN A 128 24.91 13.10 -24.64
N GLY A 129 24.15 14.19 -24.50
CA GLY A 129 24.13 14.98 -23.26
C GLY A 129 25.47 15.67 -22.98
N GLU A 130 26.20 16.02 -24.04
CA GLU A 130 27.42 16.83 -23.94
C GLU A 130 27.01 18.25 -23.52
N GLU A 131 27.34 18.64 -22.28
CA GLU A 131 27.18 20.02 -21.81
C GLU A 131 28.03 20.92 -22.72
N GLY A 132 27.38 21.67 -23.62
CA GLY A 132 28.05 22.61 -24.51
C GLY A 132 29.00 23.50 -23.72
N GLU A 133 30.25 23.61 -24.20
CA GLU A 133 31.33 24.37 -23.57
C GLU A 133 30.81 25.70 -23.02
N THR A 134 31.02 25.91 -21.72
CA THR A 134 30.69 27.15 -21.02
C THR A 134 31.28 28.33 -21.77
N CYS A 135 30.44 29.16 -22.38
CA CYS A 135 30.84 30.41 -23.00
C CYS A 135 31.33 31.37 -21.89
N THR A 136 32.65 31.51 -21.77
CA THR A 136 33.33 32.58 -21.01
C THR A 136 33.09 33.95 -21.61
#